data_AF-A0A8T7AZY7-F1
#
_entry.id   AF-A0A8T7AZY7-F1
#
_cell.length_a   1.000
_cell.length_b   1.000
_cell.length_c   1.000
_cell.angle_alpha   90.00
_cell.angle_beta   90.00
_cell.angle_gamma   90.00
#
_symmetry.space_group_name_H-M   'P 1'
#
loop_
_entity.id
_entity.type
_entity.pdbx_description
1 polymer ?
#
loop_
_entity_poly.entity_id
_entity_poly.type
_entity_poly.pdbx_seq_one_letter_code
_entity_poly.pdbx_strand_id
1 'polypeptide(L)'
;MGRPRIIDVDYYSFKKQLQRAIDAGGRLEPTDKQEWRAFMNENKSSDVTMRAWARQKFAYGAPVMVVLKYDNEEWDGFYAFSDADEAVLKWVRDPD
;
A
#
# COMPACT_ATOMS: atom_id res chain seq x y z
N MET A 1 8.40 18.51 -10.50
CA MET A 1 7.79 17.18 -10.73
C MET A 1 8.43 16.18 -9.77
N GLY A 2 7.92 16.14 -8.55
CA GLY A 2 8.40 15.22 -7.51
C GLY A 2 8.21 13.76 -7.93
N ARG A 3 9.26 12.96 -7.84
CA ARG A 3 9.15 11.51 -8.07
C ARG A 3 8.44 10.91 -6.86
N PRO A 4 7.45 10.02 -7.05
CA PRO A 4 6.87 9.29 -5.93
C PRO A 4 7.97 8.52 -5.20
N ARG A 5 7.89 8.49 -3.87
CA ARG A 5 8.83 7.76 -3.01
C ARG A 5 8.16 6.49 -2.51
N ILE A 6 8.90 5.40 -2.50
CA ILE A 6 8.47 4.15 -1.89
C ILE A 6 9.36 3.94 -0.68
N ILE A 7 8.75 3.86 0.50
CA ILE A 7 9.47 3.75 1.78
C ILE A 7 9.14 2.44 2.47
N ASP A 8 10.06 1.99 3.30
CA ASP A 8 9.84 0.92 4.26
C ASP A 8 8.91 1.37 5.38
N VAL A 9 8.05 0.45 5.81
CA VAL A 9 7.20 0.63 7.00
C VAL A 9 7.34 -0.59 7.89
N ASP A 10 7.28 -0.37 9.20
CA ASP A 10 7.31 -1.45 10.18
C ASP A 10 6.13 -2.41 9.97
N TYR A 11 6.46 -3.69 9.78
CA TYR A 11 5.50 -4.72 9.41
C TYR A 11 4.46 -4.97 10.51
N TYR A 12 4.88 -5.07 11.77
CA TYR A 12 3.94 -5.37 12.86
C TYR A 12 2.99 -4.22 13.16
N SER A 13 3.47 -2.98 13.04
CA SER A 13 2.63 -1.78 13.13
C SER A 13 1.64 -1.73 11.97
N PHE A 14 2.10 -2.01 10.75
CA PHE A 14 1.24 -2.12 9.58
C PHE A 14 0.16 -3.19 9.76
N LYS A 15 0.49 -4.40 10.25
CA LYS A 15 -0.50 -5.47 10.46
C LYS A 15 -1.62 -5.06 11.42
N LYS A 16 -1.29 -4.32 12.49
CA LYS A 16 -2.31 -3.78 13.41
C LYS A 16 -3.24 -2.79 12.72
N GLN A 17 -2.69 -1.93 11.87
CA GLN A 17 -3.44 -0.93 11.12
C GLN A 17 -4.27 -1.55 10.00
N LEU A 18 -3.73 -2.53 9.29
CA LEU A 18 -4.46 -3.34 8.30
C LEU A 18 -5.68 -4.01 8.95
N GLN A 19 -5.51 -4.58 10.14
CA GLN A 19 -6.64 -5.18 10.86
C GLN A 19 -7.71 -4.13 11.17
N ARG A 20 -7.33 -2.98 11.72
CA ARG A 20 -8.27 -1.86 11.99
C ARG A 20 -8.98 -1.37 10.73
N ALA A 21 -8.28 -1.27 9.61
CA ALA A 21 -8.88 -0.91 8.34
C ALA A 21 -9.90 -1.96 7.89
N ILE A 22 -9.61 -3.26 8.05
CA ILE A 22 -10.56 -4.34 7.76
C ILE A 22 -11.80 -4.20 8.64
N ASP A 23 -11.63 -4.03 9.95
CA ASP A 23 -12.73 -3.88 10.90
C ASP A 23 -13.61 -2.64 10.60
N ALA A 24 -13.02 -1.58 10.04
CA ALA A 24 -13.72 -0.37 9.60
C ALA A 24 -14.30 -0.44 8.17
N GLY A 25 -14.06 -1.52 7.43
CA GLY A 25 -14.42 -1.63 6.01
C GLY A 25 -13.56 -0.76 5.07
N GLY A 26 -12.44 -0.26 5.56
CA GLY A 26 -11.49 0.63 4.89
C GLY A 26 -10.35 -0.07 4.13
N ARG A 27 -10.42 -1.39 3.96
CA ARG A 27 -9.46 -2.15 3.15
C ARG A 27 -9.96 -2.21 1.71
N LEU A 28 -9.14 -1.73 0.78
CA LEU A 28 -9.39 -1.87 -0.65
C LEU A 28 -8.33 -2.78 -1.27
N GLU A 29 -8.75 -3.66 -2.19
CA GLU A 29 -7.88 -4.60 -2.89
C GLU A 29 -7.94 -4.40 -4.41
N PRO A 30 -6.95 -4.87 -5.19
CA PRO A 30 -6.96 -4.74 -6.65
C PRO A 30 -8.17 -5.39 -7.33
N THR A 31 -8.85 -6.29 -6.63
CA THR A 31 -10.10 -6.93 -7.06
C THR A 31 -11.27 -5.94 -7.12
N ASP A 32 -11.24 -4.88 -6.31
CA ASP A 32 -12.24 -3.80 -6.25
C ASP A 32 -11.99 -2.78 -7.37
N LYS A 33 -12.09 -3.23 -8.62
CA LYS A 33 -11.59 -2.54 -9.83
C LYS A 33 -11.97 -1.05 -9.92
N GLN A 34 -13.17 -0.66 -9.48
CA GLN A 34 -13.64 0.71 -9.58
C GLN A 34 -12.97 1.61 -8.53
N GLU A 35 -13.11 1.26 -7.25
CA GLU A 35 -12.55 2.01 -6.13
C GLU A 35 -11.02 2.04 -6.18
N TRP A 36 -10.41 0.91 -6.53
CA TRP A 36 -8.97 0.80 -6.71
C TRP A 36 -8.45 1.77 -7.78
N ARG A 37 -9.08 1.80 -8.96
CA ARG A 37 -8.68 2.70 -10.05
C ARG A 37 -8.89 4.17 -9.68
N ALA A 38 -10.00 4.48 -9.01
CA ALA A 38 -10.28 5.83 -8.53
C ALA A 38 -9.17 6.31 -7.57
N PHE A 39 -8.83 5.49 -6.58
CA PHE A 39 -7.76 5.77 -5.62
C PHE A 39 -6.42 5.99 -6.31
N MET A 40 -6.02 5.09 -7.21
CA MET A 40 -4.72 5.17 -7.90
C MET A 40 -4.59 6.45 -8.72
N ASN A 41 -5.65 6.85 -9.44
CA ASN A 41 -5.66 8.07 -10.23
C ASN A 41 -5.59 9.33 -9.35
N GLU A 42 -6.40 9.39 -8.29
CA GLU A 42 -6.42 10.51 -7.35
C GLU A 42 -5.07 10.70 -6.65
N ASN A 43 -4.44 9.61 -6.24
CA ASN A 43 -3.20 9.61 -5.47
C ASN A 43 -1.94 9.57 -6.36
N LYS A 44 -2.10 9.65 -7.69
CA LYS A 44 -1.01 9.53 -8.68
C LYS A 44 -0.12 8.32 -8.40
N SER A 45 -0.74 7.22 -7.97
CA SER A 45 -0.10 5.99 -7.58
C SER A 45 -0.09 4.98 -8.72
N SER A 46 0.91 4.11 -8.77
CA SER A 46 1.06 3.10 -9.82
C SER A 46 1.21 1.71 -9.22
N ASP A 47 0.18 0.88 -9.38
CA ASP A 47 0.20 -0.53 -9.00
C ASP A 47 1.35 -1.28 -9.68
N VAL A 48 1.61 -0.99 -10.96
CA VAL A 48 2.70 -1.61 -11.73
C VAL A 48 4.06 -1.26 -11.12
N THR A 49 4.28 0.02 -10.80
CA THR A 49 5.54 0.48 -10.20
C THR A 49 5.71 -0.12 -8.81
N MET A 50 4.68 -0.09 -7.96
CA MET A 50 4.73 -0.68 -6.63
C MET A 50 5.03 -2.19 -6.68
N ARG A 51 4.38 -2.94 -7.59
CA ARG A 51 4.67 -4.37 -7.79
C ARG A 51 6.09 -4.62 -8.23
N ALA A 52 6.63 -3.80 -9.14
CA ALA A 52 8.01 -3.95 -9.58
C ALA A 52 8.99 -3.74 -8.42
N TRP A 53 8.80 -2.69 -7.62
CA TRP A 53 9.61 -2.40 -6.44
C TRP A 53 9.50 -3.50 -5.37
N ALA A 54 8.28 -3.92 -5.05
CA ALA A 54 8.04 -4.97 -4.07
C ALA A 54 8.66 -6.30 -4.50
N ARG A 55 8.60 -6.67 -5.78
CA ARG A 55 9.27 -7.87 -6.31
C ARG A 55 10.79 -7.81 -6.28
N GLN A 56 11.38 -6.62 -6.36
CA GLN A 56 12.83 -6.46 -6.21
C GLN A 56 13.27 -6.55 -4.75
N LYS A 57 12.39 -6.18 -3.83
CA LYS A 57 12.70 -6.09 -2.40
C LYS A 57 12.37 -7.36 -1.61
N PHE A 58 11.19 -7.93 -1.86
CA PHE A 58 10.72 -9.12 -1.17
C PHE A 58 11.35 -10.34 -1.84
N ALA A 59 12.00 -11.18 -1.03
CA ALA A 59 12.67 -12.38 -1.49
C ALA A 59 11.70 -13.56 -1.64
N TYR A 60 10.58 -13.54 -0.91
CA TYR A 60 9.67 -14.68 -0.82
C TYR A 60 8.21 -14.31 -1.16
N GLY A 61 7.56 -15.16 -1.96
CA GLY A 61 6.15 -15.00 -2.31
C GLY A 61 5.84 -13.81 -3.24
N ALA A 62 4.56 -13.65 -3.56
CA ALA A 62 4.08 -12.55 -4.37
C ALA A 62 3.63 -11.39 -3.47
N PRO A 63 4.00 -10.13 -3.76
CA PRO A 63 3.58 -9.00 -2.96
C PRO A 63 2.08 -8.81 -3.02
N VAL A 64 1.46 -8.65 -1.85
CA VAL A 64 0.05 -8.32 -1.70
C VAL A 64 -0.10 -6.80 -1.73
N MET A 65 -0.97 -6.32 -2.62
CA MET A 65 -1.26 -4.91 -2.80
C MET A 65 -2.52 -4.56 -2.04
N VAL A 66 -2.50 -3.50 -1.26
CA VAL A 66 -3.65 -3.06 -0.48
C VAL A 66 -3.66 -1.55 -0.30
N VAL A 67 -4.85 -0.97 -0.26
CA VAL A 67 -5.05 0.43 0.16
C VAL A 67 -5.77 0.42 1.50
N LEU A 68 -5.25 1.23 2.43
CA LEU A 68 -5.90 1.49 3.71
C LEU A 68 -6.59 2.86 3.65
N LYS A 69 -7.85 2.91 4.07
CA LYS A 69 -8.69 4.11 4.15
C LYS A 69 -9.65 4.02 5.33
N TYR A 70 -9.23 4.46 6.51
CA TYR A 70 -10.00 4.28 7.75
C TYR A 70 -9.85 5.43 8.76
N ASP A 71 -9.81 6.68 8.25
CA ASP A 71 -9.70 7.91 9.06
C ASP A 71 -8.41 7.95 9.89
N ASN A 72 -7.30 7.52 9.30
CA ASN A 72 -5.97 7.62 9.90
C ASN A 72 -4.97 8.16 8.88
N GLU A 73 -4.80 9.48 8.85
CA GLU A 73 -3.96 10.15 7.84
C GLU A 73 -2.51 9.62 7.76
N GLU A 74 -1.97 9.10 8.87
CA GLU A 74 -0.62 8.52 8.88
C GLU A 74 -0.57 7.17 8.16
N TRP A 75 -1.62 6.37 8.26
CA TRP A 75 -1.67 4.99 7.76
C TRP A 75 -2.56 4.78 6.56
N ASP A 76 -3.34 5.79 6.19
CA ASP A 76 -4.06 5.81 4.95
C ASP A 76 -3.05 5.91 3.80
N GLY A 77 -3.30 5.15 2.74
CA GLY A 77 -2.40 5.09 1.60
C GLY A 77 -2.33 3.74 0.92
N PHE A 78 -1.43 3.67 -0.06
CA PHE A 78 -1.19 2.48 -0.85
C PHE A 78 0.05 1.72 -0.39
N TYR A 79 -0.12 0.43 -0.15
CA TYR A 79 0.88 -0.45 0.42
C TYR A 79 1.11 -1.71 -0.43
N ALA A 80 2.32 -2.23 -0.34
CA ALA A 80 2.68 -3.58 -0.70
C ALA A 80 3.24 -4.31 0.52
N PHE A 81 2.80 -5.52 0.80
CA PHE A 81 3.37 -6.32 1.90
C PHE A 81 3.60 -7.78 1.50
N SER A 82 4.48 -8.44 2.24
CA SER A 82 4.70 -9.88 2.20
C SER A 82 4.70 -10.40 3.63
N ASP A 83 3.78 -11.32 3.97
CA ASP A 83 3.82 -12.02 5.25
C ASP A 83 5.03 -12.97 5.34
N ALA A 84 5.55 -13.44 4.20
CA ALA A 84 6.69 -14.36 4.16
C ALA A 84 8.03 -13.66 4.43
N ASP A 85 8.16 -12.41 4.02
CA ASP A 85 9.34 -11.57 4.28
C ASP A 85 9.18 -10.69 5.52
N GLU A 86 8.01 -10.68 6.14
CA GLU A 86 7.63 -9.74 7.21
C GLU A 86 8.00 -8.29 6.85
N ALA A 87 7.70 -7.90 5.60
CA ALA A 87 8.13 -6.65 5.01
C ALA A 87 6.97 -5.88 4.39
N VAL A 88 7.04 -4.54 4.48
CA VAL A 88 6.01 -3.63 3.98
C VAL A 88 6.66 -2.42 3.29
N LEU A 89 6.07 -2.04 2.17
CA LEU A 89 6.36 -0.82 1.44
C LEU A 89 5.12 0.08 1.41
N LYS A 90 5.32 1.38 1.63
CA LYS A 90 4.29 2.41 1.47
C LYS A 90 4.63 3.33 0.30
N TRP A 91 3.62 3.64 -0.50
CA TRP A 91 3.69 4.68 -1.51
C TRP A 91 3.51 6.03 -0.84
N VAL A 92 4.51 6.89 -0.94
CA VAL A 92 4.46 8.27 -0.47
C VAL A 92 4.45 9.18 -1.68
N ARG A 93 3.33 9.88 -1.83
CA ARG A 93 3.22 10.97 -2.79
C ARG A 93 4.16 12.10 -2.34
N ASP A 94 4.96 12.61 -3.25
CA ASP A 94 5.75 13.82 -2.99
C ASP A 94 4.75 15.00 -2.83
N PRO A 95 4.79 15.75 -1.71
CA PRO A 95 4.03 16.98 -1.60
C PRO A 95 4.61 17.96 -2.63
N ASP A 96 3.80 18.34 -3.61
CA ASP A 96 4.17 19.37 -4.59
C ASP A 96 4.23 20.74 -3.93
#